data_AF-A0A7J5A864-F1
#
_entry.id   AF-A0A7J5A864-F1
#
_cell.length_a   1.000
_cell.length_b   1.000
_cell.length_c   1.000
_cell.angle_alpha   90.00
_cell.angle_beta   90.00
_cell.angle_gamma   90.00
#
_symmetry.space_group_name_H-M   'P 1'
#
loop_
_entity.id
_entity.type
_entity.pdbx_description
1 polymer ?
#
loop_
_entity_poly.entity_id
_entity_poly.type
_entity_poly.pdbx_seq_one_letter_code
_entity_poly.pdbx_strand_id
1 'polypeptide(L)'
;MVMDVGPVMDLADLLAWKVTALVGRARERDYVDVAAVLDRCTPAQLLAMARRVDPELEAEDVPVVGRRLDRMPDEAFVPYQLTRADVVQLRRRFAAWPR
;
A
#
# COMPACT_ATOMS: atom_id res chain seq x y z
N MET A 1 11.71 19.60 -33.18
CA MET A 1 11.83 18.46 -32.26
C MET A 1 10.71 18.57 -31.26
N VAL A 2 9.69 17.72 -31.39
CA VAL A 2 8.67 17.58 -30.33
C VAL A 2 9.27 16.59 -29.34
N MET A 3 9.38 16.99 -28.08
CA MET A 3 9.74 16.09 -27.00
C MET A 3 8.65 15.01 -26.91
N ASP A 4 9.03 13.77 -27.20
CA ASP A 4 8.19 12.60 -26.96
C ASP A 4 8.09 12.43 -25.44
N VAL A 5 7.05 13.03 -24.86
CA VAL A 5 6.70 12.86 -23.46
C VAL A 5 6.22 11.41 -23.34
N GLY A 6 7.08 10.55 -22.79
CA GLY A 6 6.75 9.15 -22.52
C GLY A 6 5.44 9.02 -21.74
N PRO A 7 4.74 7.87 -21.85
CA PRO A 7 3.37 7.72 -21.38
C PRO A 7 3.26 8.11 -19.91
N VAL A 8 2.34 9.03 -19.63
CA VAL A 8 1.87 9.34 -18.28
C VAL A 8 1.49 8.01 -17.63
N MET A 9 2.15 7.67 -16.51
CA MET A 9 1.91 6.45 -15.74
C MET A 9 0.40 6.23 -15.58
N ASP A 10 -0.11 5.06 -16.00
CA ASP A 10 -1.52 4.71 -15.77
C ASP A 10 -1.77 4.71 -14.26
N LEU A 11 -2.97 5.11 -13.84
CA LEU A 11 -3.39 5.01 -12.44
C LEU A 11 -3.16 3.59 -11.91
N ALA A 12 -3.38 2.56 -12.73
CA ALA A 12 -3.11 1.17 -12.36
C ALA A 12 -1.63 0.93 -12.02
N ASP A 13 -0.71 1.51 -12.79
CA ASP A 13 0.74 1.39 -12.55
C ASP A 13 1.16 2.14 -11.28
N LEU A 14 0.57 3.32 -11.04
CA LEU A 14 0.80 4.06 -9.79
C LEU A 14 0.37 3.24 -8.57
N LEU A 15 -0.80 2.62 -8.64
CA LEU A 15 -1.32 1.75 -7.58
C LEU A 15 -0.42 0.53 -7.38
N ALA A 16 0.04 -0.08 -8.47
CA ALA A 16 0.95 -1.21 -8.43
C ALA A 16 2.25 -0.85 -7.68
N TRP A 17 2.89 0.27 -8.04
CA TRP A 17 4.12 0.72 -7.38
C TRP A 17 3.93 1.10 -5.91
N LYS A 18 2.78 1.67 -5.51
CA LYS A 18 2.47 1.93 -4.10
C LYS A 18 2.39 0.63 -3.30
N VAL A 19 1.77 -0.40 -3.88
CA VAL A 19 1.64 -1.71 -3.23
C VAL A 19 2.99 -2.43 -3.17
N THR A 20 3.80 -2.37 -4.24
CA THR A 20 5.18 -2.88 -4.25
C THR A 20 6.00 -2.22 -3.15
N ALA A 21 5.91 -0.89 -3.00
CA ALA A 21 6.60 -0.18 -1.92
C ALA A 21 6.11 -0.63 -0.53
N LEU A 22 4.80 -0.83 -0.35
CA LEU A 22 4.28 -1.34 0.91
C LEU A 22 4.86 -2.72 1.25
N VAL A 23 4.88 -3.65 0.29
CA VAL A 23 5.39 -5.01 0.53
C VAL A 23 6.90 -5.01 0.76
N GLY A 24 7.68 -4.33 -0.07
CA GLY A 24 9.14 -4.39 -0.02
C GLY A 24 9.78 -3.63 1.14
N ARG A 25 9.15 -2.59 1.70
CA ARG A 25 9.74 -1.79 2.80
C ARG A 25 8.81 -1.48 3.97
N ALA A 26 7.49 -1.52 3.76
CA ALA A 26 6.48 -1.34 4.80
C ALA A 26 6.69 -0.09 5.70
N ARG A 27 6.95 1.07 5.10
CA ARG A 27 7.02 2.35 5.84
C ARG A 27 5.62 2.83 6.20
N GLU A 28 5.52 3.65 7.23
CA GLU A 28 4.26 4.19 7.76
C GLU A 28 3.43 4.85 6.65
N ARG A 29 4.06 5.68 5.80
CA ARG A 29 3.40 6.32 4.65
C ARG A 29 2.82 5.34 3.64
N ASP A 30 3.43 4.16 3.49
CA ASP A 30 3.00 3.18 2.49
C ASP A 30 1.66 2.57 2.93
N TYR A 31 1.43 2.42 4.24
CA TYR A 31 0.12 2.05 4.78
C TYR A 31 -0.92 3.13 4.55
N VAL A 32 -0.58 4.40 4.73
CA VAL A 32 -1.50 5.52 4.48
C VAL A 32 -1.91 5.54 3.00
N ASP A 33 -0.93 5.42 2.11
CA ASP A 33 -1.13 5.38 0.66
C ASP A 33 -2.02 4.22 0.22
N VAL A 34 -1.74 3.00 0.70
CA VAL A 34 -2.52 1.81 0.32
C VAL A 34 -3.89 1.80 1.00
N ALA A 35 -4.01 2.30 2.24
CA ALA A 35 -5.31 2.43 2.89
C ALA A 35 -6.27 3.31 2.09
N ALA A 36 -5.80 4.40 1.49
CA ALA A 36 -6.64 5.30 0.71
C ALA A 36 -7.32 4.62 -0.49
N VAL A 37 -6.76 3.50 -0.98
CA VAL A 37 -7.26 2.80 -2.17
C VAL A 37 -7.97 1.49 -1.84
N LEU A 38 -7.80 0.97 -0.63
CA LEU A 38 -8.48 -0.23 -0.13
C LEU A 38 -10.00 -0.06 0.01
N ASP A 39 -10.52 1.17 0.00
CA ASP A 39 -11.97 1.43 -0.06
C ASP A 39 -12.56 1.13 -1.46
N ARG A 40 -11.71 1.01 -2.49
CA ARG A 40 -12.11 0.84 -3.90
C ARG A 40 -11.57 -0.43 -4.56
N CYS A 41 -10.52 -1.01 -3.97
CA CYS A 41 -9.85 -2.19 -4.49
C CYS A 41 -9.60 -3.20 -3.36
N THR A 42 -9.74 -4.48 -3.66
CA THR A 42 -9.40 -5.52 -2.68
C THR A 42 -7.89 -5.71 -2.59
N PRO A 43 -7.36 -6.21 -1.45
CA PRO A 43 -5.95 -6.59 -1.35
C PRO A 43 -5.50 -7.53 -2.47
N ALA A 44 -6.34 -8.49 -2.87
CA ALA A 44 -6.03 -9.42 -3.95
C ALA A 44 -5.83 -8.72 -5.30
N GLN A 45 -6.69 -7.74 -5.64
CA GLN A 45 -6.54 -6.95 -6.86
C GLN A 45 -5.25 -6.12 -6.84
N LEU A 46 -4.98 -5.45 -5.72
CA LEU A 46 -3.78 -4.63 -5.53
C LEU A 46 -2.49 -5.46 -5.64
N LEU A 47 -2.44 -6.62 -5.00
CA LEU A 47 -1.30 -7.54 -5.05
C LEU A 47 -1.12 -8.15 -6.44
N ALA A 48 -2.21 -8.44 -7.17
CA ALA A 48 -2.12 -8.91 -8.54
C ALA A 48 -1.54 -7.85 -9.48
N MET A 49 -1.82 -6.56 -9.25
CA MET A 49 -1.20 -5.46 -9.99
C MET A 49 0.28 -5.31 -9.63
N ALA A 50 0.63 -5.34 -8.34
CA ALA A 50 2.01 -5.24 -7.88
C ALA A 50 2.92 -6.33 -8.48
N ARG A 51 2.46 -7.59 -8.54
CA ARG A 51 3.21 -8.70 -9.13
C ARG A 51 3.49 -8.55 -10.64
N ARG A 52 2.72 -7.73 -11.35
CA ARG A 52 2.98 -7.47 -12.78
C ARG A 52 4.15 -6.53 -12.98
N VAL A 53 4.31 -5.54 -12.10
CA VAL A 53 5.38 -4.54 -12.19
C VAL A 53 6.64 -4.96 -11.43
N ASP A 54 6.48 -5.83 -10.43
CA ASP A 54 7.56 -6.43 -9.65
C ASP A 54 7.34 -7.94 -9.49
N PRO A 55 7.89 -8.77 -10.41
CA PRO A 55 7.82 -10.23 -10.32
C PRO A 55 8.61 -10.81 -9.15
N GLU A 56 9.52 -10.05 -8.54
CA GLU A 56 10.35 -10.49 -7.41
C GLU A 56 9.60 -10.32 -6.07
N LEU A 57 8.39 -9.75 -6.08
CA LEU A 57 7.56 -9.58 -4.90
C LEU A 57 7.16 -10.95 -4.31
N GLU A 58 7.80 -11.28 -3.20
CA GLU A 58 7.65 -12.56 -2.52
C GLU A 58 6.26 -12.68 -1.84
N ALA A 59 5.63 -13.84 -1.97
CA ALA A 59 4.32 -14.07 -1.38
C ALA A 59 4.39 -14.18 0.16
N GLU A 60 5.53 -14.62 0.70
CA GLU A 60 5.78 -14.68 2.14
C GLU A 60 5.82 -13.31 2.83
N ASP A 61 6.19 -12.24 2.12
CA ASP A 61 6.27 -10.90 2.68
C ASP A 61 4.90 -10.24 2.86
N VAL A 62 3.90 -10.66 2.08
CA VAL A 62 2.57 -10.06 2.11
C VAL A 62 1.92 -10.18 3.50
N PRO A 63 1.90 -11.36 4.17
CA PRO A 63 1.47 -11.47 5.56
C PRO A 63 2.30 -10.66 6.57
N VAL A 64 3.61 -10.50 6.32
CA VAL A 64 4.52 -9.76 7.22
C VAL A 64 4.07 -8.31 7.35
N VAL A 65 3.64 -7.69 6.25
CA VAL A 65 3.08 -6.32 6.23
C VAL A 65 1.87 -6.20 7.17
N GLY A 66 0.91 -7.12 7.07
CA GLY A 66 -0.29 -7.09 7.91
C GLY A 66 0.06 -7.20 9.40
N ARG A 67 0.92 -8.15 9.77
CA ARG A 67 1.41 -8.31 11.16
C ARG A 67 2.25 -7.14 11.66
N ARG A 68 2.94 -6.43 10.75
CA ARG A 68 3.72 -5.24 11.09
C ARG A 68 2.79 -4.08 11.42
N LEU A 69 1.71 -3.89 10.63
CA LEU A 69 0.68 -2.90 10.96
C LEU A 69 0.11 -3.14 12.36
N ASP A 70 -0.24 -4.39 12.70
CA ASP A 70 -0.80 -4.73 14.01
C ASP A 70 0.07 -4.34 15.20
N ARG A 71 1.40 -4.31 15.01
CA ARG A 71 2.37 -3.98 16.05
C ARG A 71 2.81 -2.52 16.03
N MET A 72 2.42 -1.76 15.01
CA MET A 72 2.81 -0.36 14.87
C MET A 72 2.05 0.51 15.88
N PRO A 73 2.71 1.38 16.65
CA PRO A 73 2.04 2.31 17.55
C PRO A 73 1.27 3.37 16.74
N ASP A 74 0.15 3.87 17.28
CA ASP A 74 -0.67 4.87 16.59
C ASP A 74 0.11 6.19 16.37
N GLU A 75 1.06 6.50 17.25
CA GLU A 75 1.95 7.66 17.18
C GLU A 75 2.81 7.68 15.92
N ALA A 76 3.08 6.51 15.32
CA ALA A 76 3.81 6.40 14.05
C ALA A 76 3.09 7.12 12.90
N PHE A 77 1.78 7.38 13.04
CA PHE A 77 0.96 8.03 12.03
C PHE A 77 0.75 9.53 12.25
N VAL A 78 1.18 10.08 13.39
CA VAL A 78 1.07 11.51 13.71
C VAL A 78 1.73 12.42 12.66
N PRO A 79 2.92 12.10 12.08
CA PRO A 79 3.52 12.92 11.02
C PRO A 79 2.66 13.04 9.76
N TYR A 80 1.71 12.13 9.56
CA TYR A 80 0.76 12.14 8.44
C TYR A 80 -0.59 12.75 8.83
N GLN A 81 -0.64 13.45 9.97
CA GLN A 81 -1.82 14.16 10.48
C GLN A 81 -3.05 13.27 10.72
N LEU A 82 -2.82 11.96 10.91
CA LEU A 82 -3.89 11.03 11.23
C LEU A 82 -4.25 11.14 12.71
N THR A 83 -5.53 11.35 13.00
CA THR A 83 -6.07 11.21 14.35
C THR A 83 -6.16 9.75 14.76
N ARG A 84 -6.39 9.47 16.04
CA ARG A 84 -6.65 8.10 16.52
C ARG A 84 -7.83 7.44 15.78
N ALA A 85 -8.88 8.20 15.46
CA ALA A 85 -10.01 7.70 14.70
C ALA A 85 -9.61 7.32 13.26
N ASP A 86 -8.76 8.13 12.63
CA ASP A 86 -8.24 7.84 11.28
C ASP A 86 -7.36 6.59 11.27
N VAL A 87 -6.53 6.40 12.30
CA VAL A 87 -5.70 5.18 12.44
C VAL A 87 -6.57 3.94 12.65
N VAL A 88 -7.64 4.02 13.44
CA VAL A 88 -8.62 2.93 13.57
C VAL A 88 -9.24 2.61 12.20
N GLN A 89 -9.62 3.63 11.43
CA GLN A 89 -10.17 3.41 10.10
C GLN A 89 -9.14 2.83 9.12
N LEU A 90 -7.89 3.30 9.16
CA LEU A 90 -6.78 2.74 8.39
C LEU A 90 -6.62 1.24 8.67
N ARG A 91 -6.60 0.84 9.94
CA ARG A 91 -6.50 -0.58 10.34
C ARG A 91 -7.69 -1.40 9.87
N ARG A 92 -8.90 -0.83 9.90
CA ARG A 92 -10.13 -1.48 9.39
C ARG A 92 -10.05 -1.74 7.88
N ARG A 93 -9.52 -0.80 7.10
CA ARG A 93 -9.33 -1.00 5.65
C ARG A 93 -8.38 -2.15 5.36
N PHE A 94 -7.38 -2.35 6.22
CA PHE A 94 -6.46 -3.49 6.17
C PHE A 94 -7.01 -4.80 6.74
N ALA A 95 -8.27 -4.87 7.19
CA ALA A 95 -8.82 -6.07 7.82
C ALA A 95 -8.79 -7.31 6.92
N ALA A 96 -8.93 -7.13 5.60
CA ALA A 96 -8.83 -8.20 4.61
C ALA A 96 -7.39 -8.51 4.14
N TRP A 97 -6.39 -7.77 4.64
CA TRP A 97 -4.99 -8.00 4.28
C TRP A 97 -4.45 -9.26 4.96
N PRO A 98 -3.71 -10.15 4.25
CA PRO A 98 -3.16 -11.37 4.81
C PRO A 98 -2.32 -11.16 6.08
N ARG A 99 -2.31 -12.15 6.98
CA ARG A 99 -1.62 -12.12 8.29
C ARG A 99 -0.80 -13.35 8.53
#